data_AF-A0A2G5CG08-F1
#
_entry.id   AF-A0A2G5CG08-F1
#
_cell.length_a   1.000
_cell.length_b   1.000
_cell.length_c   1.000
_cell.angle_alpha   90.00
_cell.angle_beta   90.00
_cell.angle_gamma   90.00
#
_symmetry.space_group_name_H-M   'P 1'
#
loop_
_entity.id
_entity.type
_entity.pdbx_description
1 polymer ?
#
loop_
_entity_poly.entity_id
_entity_poly.type
_entity_poly.pdbx_seq_one_letter_code
_entity_poly.pdbx_strand_id
1 'polypeptide(L)'
;MVSSHMLVAFTFLALASFVLASDPSPVQDFCVAIDEPKDAVFVNGKFCKDPMLAKADDFFLRGLNVPGNTSNQVGSMVTPANVVQIPGLNTLGISLVRIDYAPYGLNAPHTHPRATEILQVVKGSLYVGFVTSNPENRLITKVLYEGDAFVFPVGLIHFQFNIGKYPAVAFAALSSQNPGVITIANA
;
A
#
# COMPACT_ATOMS: atom_id res chain seq x y z
N MET A 1 36.95 -23.07 -28.44
CA MET A 1 36.52 -22.90 -27.04
C MET A 1 35.87 -21.54 -26.77
N VAL A 2 36.43 -20.41 -27.23
CA VAL A 2 35.88 -19.05 -26.97
C VAL A 2 34.42 -18.86 -27.46
N SER A 3 34.07 -19.41 -28.64
CA SER A 3 32.72 -19.30 -29.20
C SER A 3 31.62 -20.02 -28.38
N SER A 4 31.96 -21.13 -27.70
CA SER A 4 30.98 -21.88 -26.90
C SER A 4 30.70 -21.16 -25.58
N HIS A 5 31.73 -20.57 -24.96
CA HIS A 5 31.57 -19.76 -23.75
C HIS A 5 30.79 -18.47 -23.99
N MET A 6 30.94 -17.83 -25.17
CA MET A 6 30.09 -16.69 -25.54
C MET A 6 28.63 -17.10 -25.72
N LEU A 7 28.35 -18.23 -26.38
CA LEU A 7 26.98 -18.69 -26.58
C LEU A 7 26.28 -19.00 -25.25
N VAL A 8 26.99 -19.64 -24.31
CA VAL A 8 26.50 -19.92 -22.95
C VAL A 8 26.25 -18.63 -22.17
N ALA A 9 27.14 -17.65 -22.26
CA ALA A 9 26.96 -16.35 -21.62
C ALA A 9 25.73 -15.59 -22.16
N PHE A 10 25.51 -15.59 -23.48
CA PHE A 10 24.31 -14.99 -24.08
C PHE A 10 23.03 -15.71 -23.66
N THR A 11 23.04 -17.04 -23.51
CA THR A 11 21.87 -17.76 -22.98
C THR A 11 21.58 -17.43 -21.52
N PHE A 12 22.58 -17.30 -20.65
CA PHE A 12 22.38 -16.88 -19.26
C PHE A 12 21.89 -15.42 -19.14
N LEU A 13 22.36 -14.54 -20.03
CA LEU A 13 21.91 -13.14 -20.07
C LEU A 13 20.47 -13.02 -20.57
N ALA A 14 20.05 -13.88 -21.51
CA ALA A 14 18.66 -13.95 -21.98
C ALA A 14 17.70 -14.59 -20.96
N LEU A 15 18.22 -15.41 -20.04
CA LEU A 15 17.49 -16.01 -18.91
C LEU A 15 17.43 -15.12 -17.67
N ALA A 16 18.10 -13.96 -17.67
CA ALA A 16 17.92 -12.94 -16.65
C ALA A 16 16.57 -12.24 -16.87
N SER A 17 15.48 -12.97 -16.61
CA SER A 17 14.16 -12.40 -16.48
C SER A 17 14.25 -11.25 -15.48
N PHE A 18 13.93 -10.04 -15.92
CA PHE A 18 13.83 -8.88 -15.04
C PHE A 18 12.79 -9.19 -13.97
N VAL A 19 13.23 -9.60 -12.78
CA VAL A 19 12.34 -9.77 -11.63
C VAL A 19 11.97 -8.38 -11.17
N LEU A 20 10.81 -7.91 -11.63
CA LEU A 20 10.20 -6.70 -11.11
C LEU A 20 9.62 -7.04 -9.72
N ALA A 21 10.12 -6.37 -8.69
CA ALA A 21 9.68 -6.55 -7.30
C ALA A 21 8.43 -5.71 -6.95
N SER A 22 7.82 -5.06 -7.96
CA SER A 22 6.58 -4.29 -7.85
C SER A 22 5.40 -5.07 -8.44
N ASP A 23 4.18 -4.54 -8.27
CA ASP A 23 3.02 -5.05 -8.99
C ASP A 23 3.31 -5.11 -10.50
N PRO A 24 3.00 -6.22 -11.19
CA PRO A 24 3.17 -6.33 -12.63
C PRO A 24 2.31 -5.31 -13.38
N SER A 25 2.82 -4.80 -14.51
CA SER A 25 2.01 -3.94 -15.39
C SER A 25 0.79 -4.71 -15.93
N PRO A 26 -0.37 -4.07 -16.05
CA PRO A 26 -1.53 -4.70 -16.65
C PRO A 26 -1.29 -4.97 -18.14
N VAL A 27 -1.86 -6.06 -18.65
CA VAL A 27 -1.77 -6.45 -20.08
C VAL A 27 -3.10 -6.32 -20.84
N GLN A 28 -4.09 -5.72 -20.18
CA GLN A 28 -5.40 -5.32 -20.70
C GLN A 28 -5.93 -4.14 -19.86
N ASP A 29 -7.02 -3.50 -20.30
CA ASP A 29 -7.57 -2.31 -19.65
C ASP A 29 -7.95 -2.53 -18.17
N PHE A 30 -8.52 -3.69 -17.83
CA PHE A 30 -8.87 -4.04 -16.46
C PHE A 30 -8.98 -5.56 -16.26
N CYS A 31 -8.89 -6.00 -15.00
CA CYS A 31 -8.96 -7.41 -14.63
C CYS A 31 -9.64 -7.55 -13.26
N VAL A 32 -10.96 -7.34 -13.18
CA VAL A 32 -11.71 -7.32 -11.91
C VAL A 32 -11.49 -8.62 -11.14
N ALA A 33 -10.96 -8.53 -9.91
CA ALA A 33 -10.72 -9.70 -9.08
C ALA A 33 -12.02 -10.46 -8.77
N ILE A 34 -11.92 -11.78 -8.73
CA ILE A 34 -12.96 -12.68 -8.21
C ILE A 34 -12.44 -13.46 -7.01
N ASP A 35 -13.37 -14.00 -6.23
CA ASP A 35 -13.05 -15.00 -5.21
C ASP A 35 -12.38 -16.21 -5.88
N GLU A 36 -11.42 -16.80 -5.16
CA GLU A 36 -10.69 -17.97 -5.65
C GLU A 36 -11.69 -19.10 -5.92
N PRO A 37 -11.78 -19.61 -7.17
CA PRO A 37 -12.66 -20.72 -7.47
C PRO A 37 -12.29 -21.93 -6.61
N LYS A 38 -13.27 -22.77 -6.27
CA LYS A 38 -13.00 -24.02 -5.55
C LYS A 38 -11.96 -24.84 -6.34
N ASP A 39 -10.93 -25.30 -5.63
CA ASP A 39 -9.82 -26.10 -6.16
C ASP A 39 -8.96 -25.40 -7.24
N ALA A 40 -9.01 -24.07 -7.33
CA ALA A 40 -8.13 -23.32 -8.21
C ALA A 40 -6.68 -23.34 -7.74
N VAL A 41 -5.76 -23.21 -8.69
CA VAL A 41 -4.34 -22.98 -8.40
C VAL A 41 -4.13 -21.56 -7.87
N PHE A 42 -3.17 -21.38 -6.95
CA PHE A 42 -2.76 -20.04 -6.51
C PHE A 42 -1.99 -19.34 -7.64
N VAL A 43 -2.43 -18.12 -7.97
CA VAL A 43 -1.75 -17.24 -8.94
C VAL A 43 -1.16 -16.03 -8.23
N ASN A 44 -0.16 -15.39 -8.83
CA ASN A 44 0.31 -14.10 -8.35
C ASN A 44 -0.76 -13.03 -8.65
N GLY A 45 -1.41 -12.49 -7.62
CA GLY A 45 -2.55 -11.58 -7.74
C GLY A 45 -3.89 -12.29 -7.52
N LYS A 46 -4.86 -12.02 -8.39
CA LYS A 46 -6.21 -12.62 -8.33
C LYS A 46 -6.69 -13.02 -9.72
N PHE A 47 -7.53 -14.06 -9.77
CA PHE A 47 -8.28 -14.42 -10.96
C PHE A 47 -9.21 -13.29 -11.38
N CYS A 48 -9.53 -13.24 -12.67
CA CYS A 48 -10.32 -12.15 -13.23
C CYS A 48 -11.70 -12.61 -13.68
N LYS A 49 -12.68 -11.74 -13.44
CA LYS A 49 -14.03 -11.82 -13.98
C LYS A 49 -14.00 -11.66 -15.50
N ASP A 50 -14.99 -12.25 -16.19
CA ASP A 50 -15.24 -11.97 -17.60
C ASP A 50 -15.39 -10.44 -17.81
N PRO A 51 -14.55 -9.81 -18.66
CA PRO A 51 -14.62 -8.37 -18.89
C PRO A 51 -15.98 -7.87 -19.38
N MET A 52 -16.76 -8.70 -20.07
CA MET A 52 -18.10 -8.34 -20.56
C MET A 52 -19.14 -8.25 -19.44
N LEU A 53 -18.84 -8.80 -18.25
CA LEU A 53 -19.71 -8.75 -17.08
C LEU A 53 -19.29 -7.64 -16.08
N ALA A 54 -18.23 -6.89 -16.39
CA ALA A 54 -17.74 -5.82 -15.53
C ALA A 54 -18.77 -4.68 -15.44
N LYS A 55 -18.92 -4.12 -14.23
CA LYS A 55 -19.85 -3.02 -13.94
C LYS A 55 -19.20 -1.97 -13.05
N ALA A 56 -19.77 -0.77 -13.00
CA ALA A 56 -19.25 0.33 -12.19
C ALA A 56 -19.05 -0.04 -10.71
N ASP A 57 -19.93 -0.85 -10.14
CA ASP A 57 -19.81 -1.34 -8.76
C ASP A 57 -18.52 -2.13 -8.50
N ASP A 58 -17.91 -2.73 -9.51
CA ASP A 58 -16.67 -3.51 -9.36
C ASP A 58 -15.45 -2.60 -9.09
N PHE A 59 -15.57 -1.30 -9.39
CA PHE A 59 -14.51 -0.28 -9.26
C PHE A 59 -14.81 0.75 -8.18
N PHE A 60 -15.83 0.50 -7.34
CA PHE A 60 -16.38 1.48 -6.43
C PHE A 60 -16.36 1.01 -4.98
N LEU A 61 -15.96 1.90 -4.08
CA LEU A 61 -16.12 1.73 -2.64
C LEU A 61 -16.85 2.93 -2.04
N ARG A 62 -17.95 2.65 -1.35
CA ARG A 62 -18.66 3.62 -0.51
C ARG A 62 -18.15 3.56 0.93
N GLY A 63 -18.34 4.64 1.68
CA GLY A 63 -18.17 4.63 3.14
C GLY A 63 -16.86 5.23 3.66
N LEU A 64 -15.90 5.61 2.80
CA LEU A 64 -14.70 6.33 3.23
C LEU A 64 -15.00 7.73 3.81
N ASN A 65 -16.24 8.23 3.69
CA ASN A 65 -16.70 9.43 4.38
C ASN A 65 -17.01 9.21 5.88
N VAL A 66 -17.23 7.96 6.30
CA VAL A 66 -17.56 7.59 7.67
C VAL A 66 -16.25 7.39 8.46
N PRO A 67 -16.06 8.07 9.60
CA PRO A 67 -14.89 7.86 10.44
C PRO A 67 -14.80 6.44 11.00
N GLY A 68 -13.60 5.86 11.01
CA GLY A 68 -13.32 4.61 11.71
C GLY A 68 -13.40 4.74 13.24
N ASN A 69 -13.59 3.62 13.94
CA ASN A 69 -13.65 3.60 15.40
C ASN A 69 -12.25 3.74 16.03
N THR A 70 -11.94 4.93 16.55
CA THR A 70 -10.68 5.23 17.24
C THR A 70 -10.73 4.99 18.75
N SER A 71 -11.82 4.44 19.30
CA SER A 71 -11.91 4.03 20.71
C SER A 71 -11.20 2.69 20.93
N ASN A 72 -9.89 2.69 20.71
CA ASN A 72 -9.00 1.54 20.86
C ASN A 72 -7.67 1.99 21.47
N GLN A 73 -6.79 1.04 21.78
CA GLN A 73 -5.57 1.28 22.55
C GLN A 73 -4.59 2.27 21.89
N VAL A 74 -4.53 2.27 20.56
CA VAL A 74 -3.63 3.15 19.81
C VAL A 74 -4.30 4.46 19.40
N GLY A 75 -5.62 4.59 19.57
CA GLY A 75 -6.35 5.81 19.24
C GLY A 75 -6.40 6.13 17.74
N SER A 76 -6.19 5.15 16.86
CA SER A 76 -6.27 5.33 15.42
C SER A 76 -7.01 4.17 14.75
N MET A 77 -7.54 4.38 13.54
CA MET A 77 -8.19 3.35 12.76
C MET A 77 -7.86 3.53 11.27
N VAL A 78 -7.33 2.47 10.65
CA VAL A 78 -7.06 2.42 9.21
C VAL A 78 -8.24 1.72 8.53
N THR A 79 -8.89 2.42 7.61
CA THR A 79 -9.93 1.87 6.75
C THR A 79 -9.35 1.61 5.35
N PRO A 80 -9.12 0.35 4.96
CA PRO A 80 -8.48 0.03 3.69
C PRO A 80 -9.44 0.16 2.50
N ALA A 81 -8.87 0.54 1.36
CA ALA A 81 -9.48 0.53 0.04
C ALA A 81 -8.48 -0.06 -0.96
N ASN A 82 -8.15 -1.34 -0.75
CA ASN A 82 -7.24 -2.11 -1.59
C ASN A 82 -8.01 -3.13 -2.44
N VAL A 83 -7.31 -4.03 -3.16
CA VAL A 83 -7.95 -5.02 -4.05
C VAL A 83 -9.02 -5.89 -3.39
N VAL A 84 -8.95 -6.07 -2.06
CA VAL A 84 -9.96 -6.82 -1.30
C VAL A 84 -11.28 -6.05 -1.20
N GLN A 85 -11.23 -4.72 -1.06
CA GLN A 85 -12.43 -3.88 -0.98
C GLN A 85 -12.89 -3.36 -2.35
N ILE A 86 -11.96 -3.16 -3.28
CA ILE A 86 -12.23 -2.69 -4.65
C ILE A 86 -11.63 -3.72 -5.63
N PRO A 87 -12.40 -4.73 -6.04
CA PRO A 87 -11.90 -5.80 -6.91
C PRO A 87 -11.32 -5.31 -8.23
N GLY A 88 -11.82 -4.19 -8.74
CA GLY A 88 -11.31 -3.52 -9.94
C GLY A 88 -9.87 -3.00 -9.84
N LEU A 89 -9.26 -2.93 -8.65
CA LEU A 89 -7.86 -2.55 -8.48
C LEU A 89 -6.86 -3.65 -8.89
N ASN A 90 -7.34 -4.87 -9.11
CA ASN A 90 -6.47 -5.97 -9.50
C ASN A 90 -5.74 -5.64 -10.81
N THR A 91 -4.42 -5.88 -10.83
CA THR A 91 -3.45 -5.55 -11.89
C THR A 91 -3.12 -4.06 -12.08
N LEU A 92 -3.73 -3.15 -11.30
CA LEU A 92 -3.57 -1.70 -11.51
C LEU A 92 -2.48 -1.04 -10.65
N GLY A 93 -1.85 -1.78 -9.74
CA GLY A 93 -0.65 -1.32 -9.04
C GLY A 93 -0.87 -0.18 -8.03
N ILE A 94 -2.12 0.05 -7.59
CA ILE A 94 -2.43 1.10 -6.61
C ILE A 94 -3.48 0.66 -5.59
N SER A 95 -3.48 1.30 -4.43
CA SER A 95 -4.55 1.24 -3.42
C SER A 95 -4.66 2.54 -2.65
N LEU A 96 -5.72 2.66 -1.84
CA LEU A 96 -5.98 3.81 -0.99
C LEU A 96 -6.27 3.33 0.44
N VAL A 97 -6.01 4.18 1.42
CA VAL A 97 -6.49 4.03 2.80
C VAL A 97 -7.01 5.36 3.32
N ARG A 98 -8.01 5.31 4.19
CA ARG A 98 -8.35 6.41 5.10
C ARG A 98 -7.81 6.08 6.48
N ILE A 99 -7.29 7.08 7.19
CA ILE A 99 -6.85 6.92 8.57
C ILE A 99 -7.50 8.01 9.42
N ASP A 100 -8.19 7.57 10.48
CA ASP A 100 -8.78 8.41 11.50
C ASP A 100 -7.95 8.33 12.78
N TYR A 101 -7.72 9.47 13.43
CA TYR A 101 -6.96 9.57 14.67
C TYR A 101 -7.79 10.30 15.73
N ALA A 102 -7.93 9.71 16.91
CA ALA A 102 -8.33 10.43 18.12
C ALA A 102 -7.26 11.46 18.50
N PRO A 103 -7.56 12.43 19.39
CA PRO A 103 -6.52 13.24 20.02
C PRO A 103 -5.43 12.32 20.61
N TYR A 104 -4.16 12.60 20.28
CA TYR A 104 -3.02 11.76 20.71
C TYR A 104 -3.04 10.31 20.20
N GLY A 105 -3.80 10.05 19.14
CA GLY A 105 -3.82 8.76 18.45
C GLY A 105 -2.53 8.50 17.67
N LEU A 106 -2.05 7.26 17.70
CA LEU A 106 -0.87 6.76 17.03
C LEU A 106 -1.27 5.71 16.00
N ASN A 107 -0.82 5.87 14.76
CA ASN A 107 -0.63 4.72 13.88
C ASN A 107 0.79 4.21 14.12
N ALA A 108 0.89 3.08 14.81
CA ALA A 108 2.13 2.56 15.38
C ALA A 108 3.21 2.33 14.32
N PRO A 109 4.51 2.27 14.70
CA PRO A 109 5.57 1.97 13.76
C PRO A 109 5.27 0.70 12.93
N HIS A 110 5.22 0.85 11.61
CA HIS A 110 4.91 -0.22 10.68
C HIS A 110 5.68 -0.06 9.36
N THR A 111 5.62 -1.07 8.51
CA THR A 111 6.19 -1.03 7.15
C THR A 111 5.26 -1.69 6.13
N HIS A 112 5.33 -1.20 4.90
CA HIS A 112 4.68 -1.76 3.71
C HIS A 112 5.75 -2.47 2.85
N PRO A 113 5.82 -3.81 2.86
CA PRO A 113 6.87 -4.55 2.17
C PRO A 113 6.80 -4.42 0.64
N ARG A 114 5.66 -3.99 0.08
CA ARG A 114 5.41 -3.99 -1.37
C ARG A 114 4.98 -2.65 -1.95
N ALA A 115 4.92 -1.58 -1.16
CA ALA A 115 4.48 -0.28 -1.67
C ALA A 115 5.19 0.90 -1.02
N THR A 116 5.42 1.93 -1.82
CA THR A 116 5.60 3.29 -1.33
C THR A 116 4.23 3.86 -0.98
N GLU A 117 4.17 4.67 0.07
CA GLU A 117 2.96 5.38 0.49
C GLU A 117 3.15 6.89 0.33
N ILE A 118 2.12 7.59 -0.14
CA ILE A 118 2.00 9.04 -0.02
C ILE A 118 0.74 9.37 0.78
N LEU A 119 0.92 10.07 1.89
CA LEU A 119 -0.15 10.48 2.81
C LEU A 119 -0.42 11.97 2.69
N GLN A 120 -1.69 12.35 2.66
CA GLN A 120 -2.16 13.73 2.76
C GLN A 120 -3.08 13.91 3.97
N VAL A 121 -2.86 14.97 4.73
CA VAL A 121 -3.75 15.36 5.83
C VAL A 121 -4.94 16.12 5.29
N VAL A 122 -6.15 15.66 5.60
CA VAL A 122 -7.41 16.32 5.21
C VAL A 122 -7.99 17.12 6.37
N LYS A 123 -7.72 16.71 7.61
CA LYS A 123 -8.17 17.42 8.81
C LYS A 123 -7.17 17.29 9.96
N GLY A 124 -6.97 18.35 10.73
CA GLY A 124 -6.11 18.37 11.91
C GLY A 124 -4.62 18.45 11.57
N SER A 125 -3.78 17.85 12.41
CA SER A 125 -2.32 17.89 12.27
C SER A 125 -1.69 16.56 12.68
N LEU A 126 -0.68 16.11 11.94
CA LEU A 126 0.03 14.86 12.22
C LEU A 126 1.54 15.09 12.31
N TYR A 127 2.17 14.54 13.34
CA TYR A 127 3.60 14.32 13.37
C TYR A 127 3.91 12.98 12.71
N VAL A 128 4.66 13.00 11.61
CA VAL A 128 4.96 11.80 10.81
C VAL A 128 6.45 11.61 10.68
N GLY A 129 6.87 10.39 10.37
CA GLY A 129 8.25 10.13 9.97
C GLY A 129 8.55 8.69 9.61
N PHE A 130 9.72 8.48 9.03
CA PHE A 130 10.28 7.16 8.75
C PHE A 130 11.75 7.08 9.17
N VAL A 131 12.24 5.85 9.30
CA VAL A 131 13.63 5.56 9.68
C VAL A 131 14.38 5.00 8.46
N THR A 132 15.55 5.56 8.16
CA THR A 132 16.42 5.05 7.08
C THR A 132 17.01 3.69 7.46
N SER A 133 17.52 2.94 6.48
CA SER A 133 18.24 1.69 6.74
C SER A 133 19.58 1.93 7.45
N ASN A 134 20.21 0.82 7.84
CA ASN A 134 21.59 0.79 8.33
C ASN A 134 22.57 1.49 7.37
N PRO A 135 23.68 2.04 7.89
CA PRO A 135 24.11 1.99 9.30
C PRO A 135 23.49 3.07 10.20
N GLU A 136 22.89 4.11 9.62
CA GLU A 136 22.53 5.33 10.37
C GLU A 136 21.25 5.20 11.19
N ASN A 137 20.27 4.43 10.69
CA ASN A 137 18.93 4.36 11.29
C ASN A 137 18.35 5.75 11.61
N ARG A 138 18.56 6.69 10.67
CA ARG A 138 18.22 8.11 10.86
C ARG A 138 16.72 8.31 10.77
N LEU A 139 16.16 9.00 11.74
CA LEU A 139 14.76 9.43 11.73
C LEU A 139 14.58 10.69 10.89
N ILE A 140 13.68 10.64 9.90
CA ILE A 140 13.26 11.78 9.09
C ILE A 140 11.80 12.09 9.41
N THR A 141 11.51 13.29 9.92
CA THR A 141 10.18 13.65 10.44
C THR A 141 9.70 15.02 9.98
N LYS A 142 8.38 15.23 10.08
CA LYS A 142 7.71 16.50 9.81
C LYS A 142 6.39 16.58 10.58
N VAL A 143 5.97 17.79 10.95
CA VAL A 143 4.58 18.07 11.34
C VAL A 143 3.83 18.54 10.09
N LEU A 144 2.76 17.84 9.76
CA LEU A 144 1.86 18.12 8.64
C LEU A 144 0.58 18.80 9.15
N TYR A 145 0.08 19.75 8.36
CA TYR A 145 -1.21 20.41 8.54
C TYR A 145 -2.17 20.05 7.39
N GLU A 146 -3.42 20.50 7.48
CA GLU A 146 -4.43 20.28 6.43
C GLU A 146 -3.92 20.72 5.05
N GLY A 147 -3.96 19.80 4.07
CA GLY A 147 -3.47 19.98 2.71
C GLY A 147 -2.04 19.49 2.48
N ASP A 148 -1.22 19.37 3.52
CA ASP A 148 0.16 18.90 3.40
C ASP A 148 0.22 17.40 3.06
N ALA A 149 1.26 17.01 2.31
CA ALA A 149 1.54 15.62 1.97
C ALA A 149 2.96 15.19 2.36
N PHE A 150 3.15 13.89 2.59
CA PHE A 150 4.43 13.29 2.95
C PHE A 150 4.56 11.88 2.36
N VAL A 151 5.77 11.51 1.93
CA VAL A 151 6.04 10.23 1.26
C VAL A 151 6.83 9.31 2.20
N PHE A 152 6.39 8.07 2.30
CA PHE A 152 7.07 6.98 2.99
C PHE A 152 7.63 5.98 1.96
N PRO A 153 8.96 5.87 1.80
CA PRO A 153 9.56 4.96 0.84
C PRO A 153 9.23 3.49 1.15
N VAL A 154 9.09 2.68 0.09
CA VAL A 154 8.80 1.24 0.19
C VAL A 154 9.71 0.53 1.19
N GLY A 155 9.09 -0.29 2.05
CA GLY A 155 9.80 -1.13 3.01
C GLY A 155 10.38 -0.41 4.23
N LEU A 156 10.39 0.92 4.29
CA LEU A 156 10.89 1.65 5.46
C LEU A 156 9.88 1.69 6.60
N ILE A 157 10.38 1.53 7.83
CA ILE A 157 9.57 1.65 9.04
C ILE A 157 9.17 3.12 9.21
N HIS A 158 7.88 3.35 9.39
CA HIS A 158 7.31 4.69 9.52
C HIS A 158 6.10 4.69 10.47
N PHE A 159 5.66 5.89 10.87
CA PHE A 159 4.55 6.10 11.80
C PHE A 159 3.85 7.43 11.53
N GLN A 160 2.65 7.58 12.10
CA GLN A 160 1.97 8.87 12.19
C GLN A 160 1.35 9.04 13.58
N PHE A 161 1.48 10.22 14.15
CA PHE A 161 1.01 10.54 15.49
C PHE A 161 0.23 11.85 15.50
N ASN A 162 -0.99 11.84 16.00
CA ASN A 162 -1.80 13.04 16.16
C ASN A 162 -1.36 13.82 17.41
N ILE A 163 -0.54 14.86 17.22
CA ILE A 163 -0.09 15.74 18.31
C ILE A 163 -1.17 16.76 18.75
N GLY A 164 -2.31 16.80 18.07
CA GLY A 164 -3.40 17.74 18.32
C GLY A 164 -4.33 17.31 19.45
N LYS A 165 -5.04 18.30 20.01
CA LYS A 165 -6.12 18.10 21.00
C LYS A 165 -7.45 17.67 20.38
N TYR A 166 -7.51 17.63 19.05
CA TYR A 166 -8.71 17.33 18.27
C TYR A 166 -8.44 16.15 17.32
N PRO A 167 -9.47 15.43 16.86
CA PRO A 167 -9.30 14.36 15.89
C PRO A 167 -8.64 14.83 14.59
N ALA A 168 -7.85 13.95 13.97
CA ALA A 168 -7.23 14.17 12.67
C ALA A 168 -7.68 13.10 11.66
N VAL A 169 -7.67 13.47 10.38
CA VAL A 169 -8.02 12.57 9.27
C VAL A 169 -6.98 12.72 8.17
N ALA A 170 -6.49 11.59 7.68
CA ALA A 170 -5.59 11.52 6.53
C ALA A 170 -6.07 10.47 5.52
N PHE A 171 -5.66 10.66 4.28
CA PHE A 171 -5.76 9.64 3.24
C PHE A 171 -4.37 9.33 2.74
N ALA A 172 -4.10 8.08 2.42
CA ALA A 172 -2.85 7.69 1.80
C ALA A 172 -3.07 6.78 0.60
N ALA A 173 -2.34 7.05 -0.48
CA ALA A 173 -2.29 6.21 -1.67
C ALA A 173 -1.01 5.37 -1.65
N LEU A 174 -1.10 4.11 -2.05
CA LEU A 174 0.01 3.17 -2.03
C LEU A 174 0.25 2.61 -3.43
N SER A 175 1.51 2.43 -3.80
CA SER A 175 1.95 1.94 -5.11
C SER A 175 1.84 0.41 -5.28
N SER A 176 0.78 -0.20 -4.74
CA SER A 176 0.44 -1.62 -4.95
C SER A 176 -1.04 -1.84 -4.68
N GLN A 177 -1.66 -2.79 -5.39
CA GLN A 177 -3.00 -3.30 -5.12
C GLN A 177 -3.10 -3.99 -3.76
N ASN A 178 -1.97 -4.50 -3.25
CA ASN A 178 -1.84 -5.15 -1.96
C ASN A 178 -0.49 -4.80 -1.31
N PRO A 179 -0.38 -3.65 -0.64
CA PRO A 179 0.87 -3.18 -0.06
C PRO A 179 1.42 -4.11 1.05
N GLY A 180 0.52 -4.82 1.74
CA GLY A 180 0.83 -5.55 2.98
C GLY A 180 1.16 -4.61 4.12
N VAL A 181 1.08 -5.08 5.36
CA VAL A 181 1.48 -4.28 6.54
C VAL A 181 2.16 -5.17 7.56
N ILE A 182 3.25 -4.68 8.14
CA ILE A 182 3.93 -5.32 9.26
C ILE A 182 4.04 -4.29 10.38
N THR A 183 3.29 -4.49 11.46
CA THR A 183 3.37 -3.67 12.67
C THR A 183 4.58 -4.11 13.49
N ILE A 184 5.48 -3.17 13.80
CA ILE A 184 6.76 -3.44 14.47
C ILE A 184 6.60 -3.48 15.99
N ALA A 185 5.84 -2.54 16.53
CA ALA A 185 5.56 -2.45 17.96
C ALA A 185 4.07 -2.19 18.14
N ASN A 186 3.30 -3.26 18.35
CA ASN A 186 1.90 -3.14 18.73
C ASN A 186 1.86 -2.97 20.25
N ALA A 187 1.37 -1.82 20.72
CA ALA A 187 1.20 -1.54 22.14
C ALA A 187 -0.09 -2.18 22.64
#